data_AF-A0A961Z8Y6-F1
#
_entry.id   AF-A0A961Z8Y6-F1
#
_cell.length_a   1.000
_cell.length_b   1.000
_cell.length_c   1.000
_cell.angle_alpha   90.00
_cell.angle_beta   90.00
_cell.angle_gamma   90.00
#
_symmetry.space_group_name_H-M   'P 1'
#
loop_
_entity.id
_entity.type
_entity.pdbx_description
1 polymer ?
#
loop_
_entity_poly.entity_id
_entity_poly.type
_entity_poly.pdbx_seq_one_letter_code
_entity_poly.pdbx_strand_id
1 'polypeptide(L)' 'MADAPRLTHIGADGSAHMVDVGAKAETERTAVASGAVKMKPETLRAIIAGDAKKGDVLGAARIAGI' A
#
# COMPACT_ATOMS: atom_id res chain seq x y z
N MET A 1 -25.42 -16.96 18.68
CA MET A 1 -23.99 -17.30 18.70
C MET A 1 -23.31 -16.41 17.67
N ALA A 2 -22.43 -15.50 18.08
CA ALA A 2 -21.72 -14.64 17.14
C ALA A 2 -20.73 -15.51 16.35
N ASP A 3 -20.91 -15.56 15.02
CA ASP A 3 -20.00 -16.25 14.10
C ASP A 3 -18.62 -15.59 14.21
N ALA A 4 -17.57 -16.40 14.41
CA ALA A 4 -16.20 -15.88 14.50
C ALA A 4 -15.81 -15.21 13.17
N PRO A 5 -15.00 -14.14 13.17
CA PRO A 5 -14.66 -13.42 11.94
C PRO A 5 -13.94 -14.36 10.96
N ARG A 6 -14.64 -14.70 9.87
CA ARG A 6 -14.12 -15.53 8.76
C ARG A 6 -13.35 -14.65 7.79
N LEU A 7 -12.18 -15.10 7.37
CA LEU A 7 -11.40 -14.44 6.32
C LEU A 7 -12.17 -14.50 5.00
N THR A 8 -12.33 -13.36 4.32
CA THR A 8 -13.10 -13.30 3.07
C THR A 8 -12.24 -13.55 1.83
N HIS A 9 -10.95 -13.27 1.88
CA HIS A 9 -10.03 -13.46 0.73
C HIS A 9 -9.34 -14.83 0.70
N ILE A 10 -9.55 -15.67 1.72
CA ILE A 10 -8.87 -16.95 1.90
C ILE A 10 -9.93 -18.04 2.05
N GLY A 11 -9.84 -19.08 1.22
CA GLY A 11 -10.73 -20.24 1.24
C GLY A 11 -10.44 -21.18 2.41
N ALA A 12 -11.32 -22.17 2.62
CA ALA A 12 -11.17 -23.15 3.68
C ALA A 12 -9.92 -24.04 3.54
N ASP A 13 -9.40 -24.17 2.32
CA ASP A 13 -8.15 -24.87 1.99
C ASP A 13 -6.90 -23.97 2.11
N GLY A 14 -7.06 -22.71 2.52
CA GLY A 14 -5.97 -21.73 2.64
C GLY A 14 -5.59 -21.05 1.33
N SER A 15 -6.25 -21.36 0.21
CA SER A 15 -6.01 -20.71 -1.08
C SER A 15 -6.57 -19.29 -1.12
N ALA A 16 -5.91 -18.41 -1.85
CA ALA A 16 -6.40 -17.05 -2.09
C ALA A 16 -7.49 -17.05 -3.17
N HIS A 17 -8.57 -16.30 -2.94
CA HIS A 17 -9.60 -16.05 -3.95
C HIS A 17 -10.07 -14.59 -3.91
N MET A 18 -10.53 -14.09 -5.06
CA MET A 18 -11.14 -12.78 -5.16
C MET A 18 -12.60 -12.85 -4.69
N VAL A 19 -12.99 -11.97 -3.78
CA VAL A 19 -14.36 -11.88 -3.29
C VAL A 19 -15.24 -11.26 -4.37
N ASP A 20 -16.35 -11.93 -4.71
CA ASP A 20 -17.36 -11.34 -5.57
C ASP A 20 -18.04 -10.14 -4.87
N VAL A 21 -18.02 -8.99 -5.53
CA VAL A 21 -18.63 -7.74 -5.06
C VAL A 21 -19.68 -7.20 -6.03
N GLY A 22 -20.04 -7.93 -7.09
CA GLY A 22 -20.90 -7.44 -8.18
C GLY A 22 -22.32 -7.04 -7.74
N ALA A 23 -22.84 -7.66 -6.68
CA ALA A 23 -24.15 -7.32 -6.11
C ALA A 23 -24.11 -6.13 -5.12
N LYS A 24 -22.94 -5.57 -4.81
CA LYS A 24 -22.82 -4.45 -3.87
C LYS A 24 -23.17 -3.14 -4.56
N ALA A 25 -23.95 -2.31 -3.89
CA ALA A 25 -24.26 -0.97 -4.38
C ALA A 25 -22.99 -0.11 -4.47
N GLU A 26 -22.85 0.61 -5.58
CA GLU A 26 -21.80 1.61 -5.73
C GLU A 26 -21.99 2.74 -4.72
N THR A 27 -20.89 3.15 -4.11
CA THR A 27 -20.84 4.21 -3.09
C THR A 27 -19.52 4.95 -3.22
N GLU A 28 -19.51 6.24 -2.94
CA GLU A 28 -18.27 7.01 -2.88
C GLU A 28 -17.44 6.54 -1.67
N ARG A 29 -16.17 6.19 -1.91
CA ARG A 29 -15.27 5.67 -0.88
C ARG A 29 -13.91 6.31 -1.01
N THR A 30 -13.33 6.68 0.13
CA THR A 30 -11.98 7.23 0.22
C THR A 30 -11.22 6.50 1.31
N ALA A 31 -9.93 6.27 1.07
CA ALA A 31 -9.01 5.71 2.06
C ALA A 31 -7.71 6.51 2.06
N VAL A 32 -7.11 6.67 3.23
CA VAL A 32 -5.80 7.32 3.42
C VAL A 32 -4.88 6.32 4.12
N ALA A 33 -3.68 6.14 3.58
CA ALA A 33 -2.65 5.28 4.15
C ALA A 33 -1.32 6.03 4.23
N SER A 34 -0.46 5.63 5.18
CA SER A 34 0.88 6.19 5.36
C SER A 34 1.90 5.09 5.62
N GLY A 35 3.15 5.32 5.22
CA GLY A 35 4.28 4.45 5.50
C GLY A 35 5.56 5.25 5.68
N ALA A 36 6.62 4.58 6.15
CA ALA A 36 7.93 5.20 6.35
C ALA A 36 9.05 4.27 5.89
N VAL A 37 10.11 4.87 5.33
CA VAL A 37 11.34 4.16 4.97
C VAL A 37 12.42 4.56 5.96
N LYS A 38 12.88 3.60 6.77
CA LYS A 38 14.04 3.81 7.64
C LYS A 38 15.31 3.74 6.82
N MET A 39 16.21 4.70 7.04
CA MET A 39 17.48 4.81 6.32
C MET A 39 18.54 5.45 7.21
N LYS A 40 19.79 5.46 6.73
CA LYS A 40 20.89 6.15 7.41
C LYS A 40 20.73 7.68 7.28
N PRO A 41 21.24 8.48 8.24
CA PRO A 41 21.20 9.93 8.15
C PRO A 41 21.89 10.49 6.89
N GLU A 42 22.95 9.85 6.41
CA GLU A 42 23.66 10.26 5.19
C GLU A 42 22.76 10.10 3.95
N THR A 43 21.96 9.04 3.91
CA THR A 43 21.01 8.80 2.82
C THR A 43 19.92 9.87 2.81
N LEU A 44 19.38 10.22 3.97
CA LEU A 44 18.37 11.28 4.06
C LEU A 44 18.94 12.63 3.61
N ARG A 45 20.15 12.96 4.04
CA ARG A 45 20.85 14.20 3.63
C ARG A 45 21.02 14.26 2.11
N ALA A 46 21.46 13.16 1.51
CA ALA A 46 21.65 13.04 0.08
C ALA A 46 20.35 13.28 -0.71
N ILE A 47 19.26 12.69 -0.25
CA ILE A 47 17.93 12.84 -0.86
C ILE A 47 17.46 14.30 -0.77
N ILE A 48 17.58 14.93 0.40
CA ILE A 48 17.14 16.32 0.60
C ILE A 48 17.99 17.29 -0.23
N ALA A 49 19.29 17.04 -0.36
CA ALA A 49 20.19 17.86 -1.16
C ALA A 49 20.00 17.66 -2.68
N GLY A 50 19.25 16.64 -3.11
CA GLY A 50 19.12 16.28 -4.52
C GLY A 50 20.39 15.69 -5.12
N ASP A 51 21.32 15.20 -4.30
CA ASP A 51 22.62 14.65 -4.74
C ASP A 51 22.60 13.13 -4.97
N ALA A 52 21.41 12.53 -4.88
CA ALA A 52 21.24 11.10 -5.01
C ALA A 52 21.74 10.62 -6.39
N LYS A 53 22.60 9.60 -6.40
CA LYS A 53 23.23 9.06 -7.63
C LYS A 53 22.24 8.63 -8.72
N LYS A 54 20.98 8.37 -8.36
CA LYS A 54 19.91 7.93 -9.25
C LYS A 54 19.00 9.07 -9.74
N GLY A 55 19.33 10.32 -9.44
CA GLY A 55 18.49 11.48 -9.72
C GLY A 55 17.41 11.69 -8.67
N ASP A 56 16.28 12.27 -9.07
CA ASP A 56 15.16 12.58 -8.17
C ASP A 56 14.43 11.31 -7.71
N VAL A 57 14.83 10.80 -6.54
CA VAL A 57 14.25 9.58 -5.97
C VAL A 57 12.85 9.79 -5.39
N LEU A 58 12.49 11.01 -4.95
CA LEU A 58 11.17 11.29 -4.39
C LEU A 58 10.14 11.47 -5.51
N GLY A 59 10.52 12.14 -6.60
CA GLY A 59 9.71 12.22 -7.82
C GLY A 59 9.44 10.84 -8.40
N ALA A 60 10.46 10.01 -8.54
CA ALA A 60 10.30 8.63 -9.00
C ALA A 60 9.36 7.81 -8.08
N ALA A 61 9.51 7.93 -6.75
CA ALA A 61 8.65 7.23 -5.79
C ALA A 61 7.18 7.69 -5.85
N ARG A 62 6.92 8.97 -6.12
CA ARG A 62 5.56 9.51 -6.26
C ARG A 62 4.85 8.91 -7.46
N ILE A 63 5.52 8.82 -8.61
CA ILE A 63 4.93 8.25 -9.83
C ILE A 63 4.70 6.74 -9.68
N ALA A 64 5.61 6.03 -9.00
CA ALA A 64 5.45 4.60 -8.76
C ALA A 64 4.29 4.25 -7.81
N GLY A 65 3.84 5.19 -6.99
CA GLY A 65 2.75 4.98 -6.02
C GLY A 65 1.35 5.32 -6.54
N ILE A 66 1.25 5.93 -7.72
CA ILE A 66 0.00 6.23 -8.44
C ILE A 66 -0.30 5.07 -9.38
#